data_AF-A0A1G2QF45-F1
#
_entry.id   AF-A0A1G2QF45-F1
#
_cell.length_a   1.000
_cell.length_b   1.000
_cell.length_c   1.000
_cell.angle_alpha   90.00
_cell.angle_beta   90.00
_cell.angle_gamma   90.00
#
_symmetry.space_group_name_H-M   'P 1'
#
loop_
_entity.id
_entity.type
_entity.pdbx_description
1 polymer ?
#
loop_
_entity_poly.entity_id
_entity_poly.type
_entity_poly.pdbx_seq_one_letter_code
_entity_poly.pdbx_strand_id
1 'polypeptide(L)'
;MDKEKEKKYYQILPAELKEIYDDPELLDQIYEICLKNNVRHLDQVGTIQDIVYDLILGLLKPADFVPTIVKEAGIGEDIANLITHEINEQLLKPIRDKLMAYHQSLEHGQLPANTEKADLGVSSMPYPDHQENSQEQLAILDEIENPSPATVITRNVFQEKKTSLVTSEKTKEQIDIPTEKPAITNIKKPDPYREQLI
;
A
#
# COMPACT_ATOMS: atom_id res chain seq x y z
N MET A 1 -26.23 -0.16 -6.91
CA MET A 1 -26.11 0.94 -5.93
C MET A 1 -27.38 1.08 -5.10
N ASP A 2 -27.29 1.05 -3.76
CA ASP A 2 -28.43 1.27 -2.86
C ASP A 2 -28.74 2.77 -2.77
N LYS A 3 -29.64 3.27 -3.64
CA LYS A 3 -30.06 4.69 -3.69
C LYS A 3 -30.52 5.26 -2.33
N GLU A 4 -30.98 4.41 -1.42
CA GLU A 4 -31.36 4.79 -0.07
C GLU A 4 -30.17 5.17 0.82
N LYS A 5 -29.02 4.49 0.65
CA LYS A 5 -27.80 4.79 1.41
C LYS A 5 -27.22 6.12 0.97
N GLU A 6 -27.06 6.33 -0.33
CA GLU A 6 -26.57 7.59 -0.90
C GLU A 6 -27.33 8.81 -0.36
N LYS A 7 -28.68 8.75 -0.40
CA LYS A 7 -29.53 9.81 0.13
C LYS A 7 -29.35 10.06 1.64
N LYS A 8 -29.05 9.02 2.42
CA LYS A 8 -28.82 9.14 3.86
C LYS A 8 -27.49 9.83 4.14
N TYR A 9 -26.42 9.45 3.43
CA TYR A 9 -25.09 10.05 3.61
C TYR A 9 -25.03 11.48 3.06
N TYR A 10 -25.66 11.74 1.92
CA TYR A 10 -25.79 13.08 1.37
C TYR A 10 -26.48 14.04 2.36
N GLN A 11 -27.50 13.60 3.10
CA GLN A 11 -28.16 14.46 4.10
C GLN A 11 -27.22 14.86 5.24
N ILE A 12 -26.32 13.98 5.63
CA ILE A 12 -25.36 14.17 6.75
C ILE A 12 -24.17 15.03 6.32
N LEU A 13 -23.94 15.18 5.00
CA LEU A 13 -22.82 15.94 4.46
C LEU A 13 -22.88 17.42 4.88
N PRO A 14 -21.75 18.04 5.29
CA PRO A 14 -21.63 19.48 5.52
C PRO A 14 -22.04 20.30 4.30
N ALA A 15 -22.50 21.54 4.51
CA ALA A 15 -23.00 22.39 3.44
C ALA A 15 -21.93 22.66 2.36
N GLU A 16 -20.70 22.83 2.80
CA GLU A 16 -19.50 23.07 1.98
C GLU A 16 -19.19 21.88 1.07
N LEU A 17 -19.45 20.65 1.54
CA LEU A 17 -19.27 19.45 0.72
C LEU A 17 -20.45 19.20 -0.20
N LYS A 18 -21.68 19.58 0.19
CA LYS A 18 -22.85 19.49 -0.68
C LYS A 18 -22.69 20.38 -1.91
N GLU A 19 -22.19 21.60 -1.71
CA GLU A 19 -21.91 22.51 -2.81
C GLU A 19 -20.92 21.92 -3.82
N ILE A 20 -19.87 21.25 -3.35
CA ILE A 20 -18.87 20.60 -4.22
C ILE A 20 -19.44 19.33 -4.86
N TYR A 21 -20.25 18.57 -4.13
CA TYR A 21 -20.90 17.36 -4.66
C TYR A 21 -21.87 17.68 -5.79
N ASP A 22 -22.63 18.77 -5.65
CA ASP A 22 -23.62 19.22 -6.65
C ASP A 22 -23.00 20.05 -7.79
N ASP A 23 -21.68 20.32 -7.74
CA ASP A 23 -20.96 21.10 -8.74
C ASP A 23 -20.82 20.31 -10.05
N PRO A 24 -21.39 20.79 -11.17
CA PRO A 24 -21.21 20.13 -12.46
C PRO A 24 -19.75 20.11 -12.93
N GLU A 25 -18.91 21.06 -12.48
CA GLU A 25 -17.49 21.08 -12.87
C GLU A 25 -16.73 19.86 -12.34
N LEU A 26 -17.20 19.23 -11.27
CA LEU A 26 -16.57 18.03 -10.71
C LEU A 26 -16.60 16.86 -11.72
N LEU A 27 -17.72 16.68 -12.42
CA LEU A 27 -17.86 15.65 -13.46
C LEU A 27 -16.88 15.87 -14.61
N ASP A 28 -16.78 17.12 -15.06
CA ASP A 28 -15.88 17.52 -16.15
C ASP A 28 -14.41 17.33 -15.74
N GLN A 29 -14.04 17.69 -14.52
CA GLN A 29 -12.68 17.48 -14.01
C GLN A 29 -12.31 15.99 -13.93
N ILE A 30 -13.21 15.13 -13.44
CA ILE A 30 -12.98 13.68 -13.41
C ILE A 30 -12.84 13.13 -14.84
N TYR A 31 -13.67 13.61 -15.77
CA TYR A 31 -13.62 13.22 -17.17
C TYR A 31 -12.27 13.58 -17.83
N GLU A 32 -11.79 14.81 -17.61
CA GLU A 32 -10.50 15.27 -18.12
C GLU A 32 -9.32 14.45 -17.55
N ILE A 33 -9.34 14.13 -16.25
CA ILE A 33 -8.32 13.27 -15.62
C ILE A 33 -8.32 11.87 -16.27
N CYS A 34 -9.50 11.29 -16.53
CA CYS A 34 -9.61 9.99 -17.17
C CYS A 34 -9.07 10.02 -18.61
N LEU A 35 -9.42 11.04 -19.38
CA LEU A 35 -8.95 11.21 -20.75
C LEU A 35 -7.42 11.35 -20.84
N LYS A 36 -6.84 12.14 -19.93
CA LYS A 36 -5.39 12.34 -19.83
C LYS A 36 -4.64 11.03 -19.57
N ASN A 37 -5.27 10.11 -18.86
CA ASN A 37 -4.74 8.79 -18.52
C ASN A 37 -5.11 7.68 -19.53
N ASN A 38 -5.56 8.06 -20.73
CA ASN A 38 -5.95 7.16 -21.82
C ASN A 38 -7.20 6.29 -21.56
N VAL A 39 -8.02 6.62 -20.56
CA VAL A 39 -9.31 5.97 -20.33
C VAL A 39 -10.36 6.67 -21.19
N ARG A 40 -10.68 6.08 -22.34
CA ARG A 40 -11.62 6.66 -23.34
C ARG A 40 -12.99 5.99 -23.36
N HIS A 41 -13.13 4.84 -22.71
CA HIS A 41 -14.39 4.11 -22.68
C HIS A 41 -15.36 4.81 -21.73
N LEU A 42 -16.49 5.28 -22.25
CA LEU A 42 -17.48 6.03 -21.48
C LEU A 42 -17.97 5.26 -20.25
N ASP A 43 -18.14 3.94 -20.36
CA ASP A 43 -18.54 3.08 -19.24
C ASP A 43 -17.51 3.07 -18.12
N GLN A 44 -16.21 3.05 -18.46
CA GLN A 44 -15.13 3.08 -17.47
C GLN A 44 -15.05 4.43 -16.76
N VAL A 45 -15.21 5.52 -17.53
CA VAL A 45 -15.22 6.87 -16.96
C VAL A 45 -16.42 7.09 -16.05
N GLY A 46 -17.62 6.66 -16.46
CA GLY A 46 -18.81 6.72 -15.63
C GLY A 46 -18.64 5.91 -14.34
N THR A 47 -18.05 4.72 -14.44
CA THR A 47 -17.75 3.90 -13.25
C THR A 47 -16.77 4.60 -12.31
N ILE A 48 -15.70 5.24 -12.82
CA ILE A 48 -14.78 6.02 -11.97
C ILE A 48 -15.50 7.20 -11.32
N GLN A 49 -16.37 7.90 -12.05
CA GLN A 49 -17.16 9.00 -11.50
C GLN A 49 -17.98 8.53 -10.31
N ASP A 50 -18.74 7.44 -10.47
CA ASP A 50 -19.54 6.84 -9.39
C ASP A 50 -18.68 6.49 -8.16
N ILE A 51 -17.50 5.88 -8.37
CA ILE A 51 -16.55 5.52 -7.31
C ILE A 51 -16.03 6.77 -6.57
N VAL A 52 -15.76 7.87 -7.30
CA VAL A 52 -15.33 9.14 -6.70
C VAL A 52 -16.44 9.75 -5.85
N TYR A 53 -17.69 9.71 -6.33
CA TYR A 53 -18.84 10.16 -5.56
C TYR A 53 -19.04 9.33 -4.28
N ASP A 54 -18.88 8.02 -4.37
CA ASP A 54 -18.93 7.13 -3.20
C ASP A 54 -17.80 7.45 -2.20
N LEU A 55 -16.62 7.85 -2.68
CA LEU A 55 -15.53 8.29 -1.82
C LEU A 55 -15.87 9.62 -1.12
N ILE A 56 -16.43 10.59 -1.83
CA ILE A 56 -16.82 11.90 -1.27
C ILE A 56 -17.94 11.74 -0.23
N LEU A 57 -18.90 10.85 -0.48
CA LEU A 57 -19.98 10.52 0.47
C LEU A 57 -19.50 9.70 1.67
N GLY A 58 -18.26 9.20 1.65
CA GLY A 58 -17.71 8.32 2.68
C GLY A 58 -18.30 6.91 2.66
N LEU A 59 -18.91 6.49 1.55
CA LEU A 59 -19.37 5.12 1.32
C LEU A 59 -18.21 4.19 1.00
N LEU A 60 -17.20 4.71 0.31
CA LEU A 60 -15.97 4.00 -0.03
C LEU A 60 -14.81 4.47 0.86
N LYS A 61 -14.02 3.52 1.36
CA LYS A 61 -12.83 3.83 2.16
C LYS A 61 -11.66 4.19 1.24
N PRO A 62 -10.77 5.12 1.64
CA PRO A 62 -9.61 5.50 0.83
C PRO A 62 -8.69 4.32 0.45
N ALA A 63 -8.52 3.37 1.37
CA ALA A 63 -7.71 2.17 1.12
C ALA A 63 -8.32 1.25 0.05
N ASP A 64 -9.64 1.29 -0.10
CA ASP A 64 -10.37 0.45 -1.05
C ASP A 64 -10.56 1.16 -2.41
N PHE A 65 -10.13 2.41 -2.56
CA PHE A 65 -10.34 3.21 -3.76
C PHE A 65 -9.68 2.62 -5.01
N VAL A 66 -8.37 2.41 -4.99
CA VAL A 66 -7.62 1.79 -6.11
C VAL A 66 -8.12 0.37 -6.41
N PRO A 67 -8.28 -0.53 -5.43
CA PRO A 67 -8.85 -1.86 -5.67
C PRO A 67 -10.22 -1.82 -6.35
N THR A 68 -11.08 -0.87 -5.99
CA THR A 68 -12.42 -0.72 -6.55
C THR A 68 -12.37 -0.25 -8.00
N ILE A 69 -11.51 0.72 -8.33
CA ILE A 69 -11.30 1.17 -9.71
C ILE A 69 -10.83 0.01 -10.60
N VAL A 70 -9.84 -0.76 -10.14
CA VAL A 70 -9.31 -1.89 -10.91
C VAL A 70 -10.40 -2.95 -11.15
N LYS A 71 -11.19 -3.24 -10.12
CA LYS A 71 -12.24 -4.27 -10.17
C LYS A 71 -13.45 -3.86 -10.99
N GLU A 72 -13.96 -2.65 -10.80
CA GLU A 72 -15.24 -2.22 -11.36
C GLU A 72 -15.07 -1.54 -12.72
N ALA A 73 -14.08 -0.65 -12.87
CA ALA A 73 -13.81 -0.03 -14.16
C ALA A 73 -12.96 -0.93 -15.09
N GLY A 74 -12.38 -2.02 -14.56
CA GLY A 74 -11.59 -2.97 -15.35
C GLY A 74 -10.30 -2.37 -15.91
N ILE A 75 -9.69 -1.44 -15.17
CA ILE A 75 -8.49 -0.70 -15.58
C ILE A 75 -7.26 -1.34 -14.93
N GLY A 76 -6.13 -1.33 -15.62
CA GLY A 76 -4.87 -1.81 -15.08
C GLY A 76 -4.43 -1.01 -13.84
N GLU A 77 -3.79 -1.69 -12.89
CA GLU A 77 -3.37 -1.12 -11.60
C GLU A 77 -2.49 0.13 -11.77
N ASP A 78 -1.58 0.14 -12.76
CA ASP A 78 -0.71 1.29 -13.05
C ASP A 78 -1.51 2.54 -13.39
N ILE A 79 -2.53 2.41 -14.25
CA ILE A 79 -3.39 3.52 -14.68
C ILE A 79 -4.31 3.93 -13.52
N ALA A 80 -4.85 2.98 -12.77
CA ALA A 80 -5.69 3.25 -11.61
C ALA A 80 -4.94 4.06 -10.53
N ASN A 81 -3.67 3.74 -10.29
CA ASN A 81 -2.80 4.51 -9.38
C ASN A 81 -2.56 5.93 -9.89
N LEU A 82 -2.31 6.10 -11.19
CA LEU A 82 -2.08 7.42 -11.78
C LEU A 82 -3.32 8.32 -11.71
N ILE A 83 -4.49 7.77 -12.05
CA ILE A 83 -5.78 8.45 -11.92
C ILE A 83 -6.04 8.82 -10.46
N THR A 84 -5.79 7.89 -9.53
CA THR A 84 -5.97 8.13 -8.09
C THR A 84 -5.09 9.27 -7.60
N HIS A 85 -3.83 9.30 -8.03
CA HIS A 85 -2.92 10.39 -7.68
C HIS A 85 -3.43 11.75 -8.18
N GLU A 86 -3.89 11.81 -9.43
CA GLU A 86 -4.43 13.04 -10.01
C GLU A 86 -5.72 13.50 -9.32
N ILE A 87 -6.65 12.58 -9.04
CA ILE A 87 -7.87 12.86 -8.28
C ILE A 87 -7.52 13.38 -6.89
N ASN A 88 -6.55 12.77 -6.21
CA ASN A 88 -6.15 13.21 -4.88
C ASN A 88 -5.61 14.64 -4.88
N GLU A 89 -4.74 14.98 -5.83
CA GLU A 89 -4.14 16.32 -5.91
C GLU A 89 -5.10 17.39 -6.43
N GLN A 90 -5.91 17.08 -7.44
CA GLN A 90 -6.76 18.07 -8.12
C GLN A 90 -8.14 18.22 -7.46
N LEU A 91 -8.71 17.15 -6.91
CA LEU A 91 -10.07 17.14 -6.37
C LEU A 91 -10.07 17.06 -4.84
N LEU A 92 -9.44 16.03 -4.26
CA LEU A 92 -9.61 15.75 -2.83
C LEU A 92 -8.83 16.71 -1.94
N LYS A 93 -7.65 17.17 -2.38
CA LYS A 93 -6.83 18.14 -1.66
C LYS A 93 -7.53 19.49 -1.43
N PRO A 94 -8.08 20.18 -2.47
CA PRO A 94 -8.79 21.43 -2.23
C PRO A 94 -10.06 21.24 -1.39
N ILE A 95 -10.75 20.09 -1.52
CA ILE A 95 -11.88 19.74 -0.65
C ILE A 95 -11.43 19.63 0.81
N ARG A 96 -10.34 18.92 1.07
CA ARG A 96 -9.75 18.78 2.40
C ARG A 96 -9.37 20.14 2.99
N ASP A 97 -8.72 21.00 2.20
CA ASP A 97 -8.29 22.32 2.68
C ASP A 97 -9.49 23.18 3.09
N LYS A 98 -10.58 23.16 2.31
CA LYS A 98 -11.84 23.84 2.66
C LYS A 98 -12.46 23.30 3.95
N LEU A 99 -12.50 21.98 4.11
CA LEU A 99 -12.99 21.33 5.33
C LEU A 99 -12.14 21.68 6.56
N MET A 100 -10.81 21.66 6.41
CA MET A 100 -9.89 21.99 7.49
C MET A 100 -10.03 23.47 7.90
N ALA A 101 -10.18 24.37 6.94
CA ALA A 101 -10.41 25.79 7.21
C ALA A 101 -11.75 26.03 7.94
N TYR A 102 -12.82 25.33 7.52
CA TYR A 102 -14.11 25.37 8.20
C TYR A 102 -13.99 24.88 9.66
N HIS A 103 -13.33 23.74 9.87
CA HIS A 103 -13.12 23.20 11.21
C HIS A 103 -12.26 24.10 12.10
N GLN A 104 -11.18 24.70 11.57
CA GLN A 104 -10.37 25.67 12.30
C GLN A 104 -11.12 26.96 12.63
N SER A 105 -12.07 27.38 11.78
CA SER A 105 -12.95 28.50 12.07
C SER A 105 -13.94 28.20 13.19
N LEU A 106 -14.36 26.93 13.30
CA LEU A 106 -15.16 26.43 14.42
C LEU A 106 -14.33 26.30 15.71
N GLU A 107 -13.04 25.94 15.64
CA GLU A 107 -12.15 25.69 16.79
C GLU A 107 -11.76 26.92 17.63
N HIS A 108 -12.17 28.14 17.26
CA HIS A 108 -12.24 29.23 18.25
C HIS A 108 -13.41 29.04 19.25
N GLY A 109 -14.25 28.03 19.04
CA GLY A 109 -15.05 27.35 20.04
C GLY A 109 -14.59 25.90 20.19
N GLN A 110 -14.28 25.50 21.41
CA GLN A 110 -13.84 24.15 21.83
C GLN A 110 -14.28 22.99 20.92
N LEU A 111 -13.28 22.21 20.45
CA LEU A 111 -13.43 20.85 19.94
C LEU A 111 -14.47 20.06 20.76
N PRO A 112 -15.47 19.41 20.15
CA PRO A 112 -16.36 18.52 20.88
C PRO A 112 -15.55 17.34 21.43
N ALA A 113 -15.59 17.18 22.76
CA ALA A 113 -14.87 16.17 23.53
C ALA A 113 -15.34 14.71 23.30
N ASN A 114 -15.92 14.40 22.14
CA ASN A 114 -16.36 13.05 21.79
C ASN A 114 -15.80 12.61 20.45
N THR A 115 -14.47 12.49 20.37
CA THR A 115 -13.85 11.53 19.46
C THR A 115 -13.88 10.18 20.17
N GLU A 116 -15.03 9.51 20.14
CA GLU A 116 -15.05 8.06 20.37
C GLU A 116 -14.11 7.45 19.33
N LYS A 117 -13.11 6.74 19.86
CA LYS A 117 -11.97 6.21 19.12
C LYS A 117 -12.45 5.38 17.94
N ALA A 118 -12.40 5.93 16.74
CA ALA A 118 -12.35 5.13 15.53
C ALA A 118 -11.06 4.29 15.63
N ASP A 119 -11.24 2.97 15.64
CA ASP A 119 -10.22 1.93 15.65
C ASP A 119 -9.40 1.96 14.33
N LEU A 120 -8.66 3.06 14.11
CA LEU A 120 -7.81 3.26 12.95
C LEU A 120 -6.34 3.06 13.27
N GLY A 121 -5.99 2.49 14.43
CA GLY A 121 -4.61 2.11 14.77
C GLY A 121 -3.58 3.24 14.83
N VAL A 122 -3.96 4.49 14.53
CA VAL A 122 -3.10 5.66 14.66
C VAL A 122 -3.30 6.20 16.07
N SER A 123 -2.38 5.83 16.97
CA SER A 123 -2.31 6.39 18.32
C SER A 123 -2.12 7.91 18.20
N SER A 124 -3.18 8.67 18.47
CA SER A 124 -3.13 10.12 18.69
C SER A 124 -2.61 10.45 20.09
N MET A 125 -1.69 9.66 20.62
CA MET A 125 -0.85 10.16 21.71
C MET A 125 0.06 11.23 21.13
N PRO A 126 0.16 12.43 21.74
CA PRO A 126 1.32 13.26 21.50
C PRO A 126 2.56 12.39 21.74
N TYR A 127 3.45 12.33 20.76
CA TYR A 127 4.73 11.63 20.93
C TYR A 127 5.34 12.14 22.23
N PRO A 128 5.69 11.26 23.19
CA PRO A 128 6.42 11.71 24.35
C PRO A 128 7.67 12.42 23.83
N ASP A 129 7.79 13.70 24.18
CA ASP A 129 9.02 14.47 23.98
C ASP A 129 10.15 13.60 24.53
N HIS A 130 11.06 13.15 23.65
CA HIS A 130 12.18 12.29 24.03
C HIS A 130 13.15 13.12 24.86
N GLN A 131 12.79 13.37 26.11
CA GLN A 131 13.64 14.04 27.07
C GLN A 131 14.69 13.04 27.57
N GLU A 132 15.91 13.31 27.12
CA GLU A 132 17.20 12.71 27.48
C GLU A 132 17.39 11.24 27.11
N ASN A 133 18.36 11.00 26.21
CA ASN A 133 18.86 9.67 25.92
C ASN A 133 19.25 8.98 27.23
N SER A 134 18.76 7.76 27.45
CA SER A 134 19.17 6.97 28.61
C SER A 134 20.69 6.73 28.58
N GLN A 135 21.31 6.48 29.74
CA GLN A 135 22.75 6.17 29.80
C GLN A 135 23.14 5.01 28.87
N GLU A 136 22.21 4.08 28.63
CA GLU A 136 22.38 2.98 27.69
C GLU A 136 22.36 3.45 26.23
N GLN A 137 21.46 4.35 25.85
CA GLN A 137 21.45 4.95 24.51
C GLN A 137 22.70 5.78 24.25
N LEU A 138 23.19 6.51 25.26
CA LEU A 138 24.45 7.26 25.16
C LEU A 138 25.65 6.33 24.99
N ALA A 139 25.68 5.19 25.69
CA ALA A 139 26.73 4.19 25.54
C ALA A 139 26.74 3.55 24.14
N ILE A 140 25.55 3.28 23.58
CA ILE A 140 25.42 2.75 22.21
C ILE A 140 25.90 3.77 21.17
N LEU A 141 25.58 5.05 21.36
CA LEU A 141 26.03 6.12 20.47
C LEU A 141 27.56 6.27 20.50
N ASP A 142 28.18 6.17 21.69
CA ASP A 142 29.63 6.21 21.86
C ASP A 142 30.33 4.99 21.21
N GLU A 143 29.75 3.80 21.31
CA GLU A 143 30.27 2.58 20.67
C GLU A 143 30.24 2.67 19.14
N ILE A 144 29.26 3.37 18.56
CA ILE A 144 29.16 3.59 17.11
C ILE A 144 30.18 4.61 16.62
N GLU A 145 30.42 5.67 17.40
CA GLU A 145 31.41 6.70 17.05
C GLU A 145 32.85 6.17 17.19
N ASN A 146 33.06 5.27 18.16
CA ASN A 146 34.35 4.63 18.43
C ASN A 146 34.24 3.10 18.29
N PRO A 147 34.02 2.56 17.08
CA PRO A 147 33.86 1.13 16.90
C PRO A 147 35.17 0.41 17.26
N SER A 148 35.05 -0.70 18.01
CA SER A 148 36.22 -1.55 18.26
C SER A 148 36.80 -2.07 16.93
N PRO A 149 38.12 -2.21 16.83
CA PRO A 149 38.75 -2.71 15.60
C PRO A 149 38.21 -4.10 15.27
N ALA A 150 37.74 -4.25 14.03
CA ALA A 150 37.15 -5.49 13.56
C ALA A 150 38.10 -6.68 13.80
N THR A 151 37.64 -7.67 14.56
CA THR A 151 38.39 -8.91 14.75
C THR A 151 38.36 -9.70 13.44
N VAL A 152 39.49 -9.75 12.74
CA VAL A 152 39.64 -10.57 11.53
C VAL A 152 39.60 -12.04 11.95
N ILE A 153 38.47 -12.71 11.71
CA ILE A 153 38.35 -14.16 11.89
C ILE A 153 39.24 -14.83 10.85
N THR A 154 40.43 -15.28 11.27
CA THR A 154 41.29 -16.11 10.42
C THR A 154 40.68 -17.51 10.25
N ARG A 155 40.95 -18.18 9.12
CA ARG A 155 40.40 -19.49 8.73
C ARG A 155 40.50 -20.60 9.78
N ASN A 156 41.33 -20.44 10.81
CA ASN A 156 41.52 -21.44 11.87
C ASN A 156 40.30 -21.59 12.78
N VAL A 157 39.54 -20.52 13.03
CA VAL A 157 38.37 -20.54 13.94
C VAL A 157 37.21 -21.36 13.36
N PHE A 158 37.08 -21.38 12.03
CA PHE A 158 36.06 -22.18 11.34
C PHE A 158 36.32 -23.68 11.47
N GLN A 159 37.59 -24.11 11.42
CA GLN A 159 37.94 -25.52 11.57
C GLN A 159 37.78 -26.00 13.00
N GLU A 160 38.10 -25.15 13.98
CA GLU A 160 37.91 -25.43 15.41
C GLU A 160 36.41 -25.56 15.76
N LYS A 161 35.55 -24.69 15.22
CA LYS A 161 34.09 -24.84 15.38
C LYS A 161 33.54 -26.09 14.69
N LYS A 162 34.07 -26.46 13.51
CA LYS A 162 33.69 -27.70 12.82
C LYS A 162 34.08 -28.96 13.58
N THR A 163 35.27 -29.00 14.19
CA THR A 163 35.70 -30.17 14.97
C THR A 163 34.89 -30.35 16.24
N SER A 164 34.50 -29.23 16.88
CA SER A 164 33.59 -29.26 18.04
C SER A 164 32.19 -29.77 17.70
N LEU A 165 31.69 -29.54 16.48
CA LEU A 165 30.40 -30.05 16.01
C LEU A 165 30.44 -31.54 15.61
N VAL A 166 31.59 -32.07 15.21
CA VAL A 166 31.75 -33.46 14.76
C VAL A 166 31.92 -34.45 15.93
N THR A 167 32.23 -33.95 17.14
CA THR A 167 32.53 -34.82 18.29
C THR A 167 31.31 -35.08 19.19
N SER A 168 30.24 -34.29 19.06
CA SER A 168 28.94 -34.60 19.67
C SER A 168 28.04 -35.28 18.65
N GLU A 169 27.56 -36.48 18.99
CA GLU A 169 26.58 -37.29 18.26
C GLU A 169 27.13 -38.31 17.27
N LYS A 170 27.80 -39.30 17.85
CA LYS A 170 27.86 -40.65 17.32
C LYS A 170 26.53 -41.37 17.62
N THR A 171 25.50 -41.14 16.80
CA THR A 171 24.34 -42.06 16.71
C THR A 171 24.07 -42.37 15.24
N LYS A 172 24.15 -43.66 14.92
CA LYS A 172 24.00 -44.23 13.58
C LYS A 172 22.55 -44.07 13.10
N GLU A 173 22.38 -43.56 11.88
CA GLU A 173 21.39 -44.10 10.95
C GLU A 173 21.91 -43.92 9.52
N GLN A 174 22.15 -45.05 8.85
CA GLN A 174 22.52 -45.11 7.45
C GLN A 174 21.27 -44.83 6.62
N ILE A 175 21.30 -43.78 5.81
CA ILE A 175 20.38 -43.60 4.70
C ILE A 175 21.24 -43.66 3.44
N ASP A 176 21.15 -44.79 2.74
CA ASP A 176 21.84 -45.05 1.48
C ASP A 176 21.11 -44.29 0.36
N ILE A 177 21.81 -43.35 -0.29
CA ILE A 177 21.27 -42.58 -1.41
C ILE A 177 22.04 -43.00 -2.68
N PRO A 178 21.42 -43.75 -3.61
CA PRO A 178 22.06 -44.14 -4.86
C PRO A 178 22.46 -42.91 -5.68
N THR A 179 23.74 -42.83 -6.04
CA THR A 179 24.29 -41.76 -6.88
C THR A 179 24.09 -42.10 -8.36
N GLU A 180 22.99 -41.68 -8.96
CA GLU A 180 22.84 -41.71 -10.42
C GLU A 180 23.17 -40.33 -11.03
N LYS A 181 24.26 -40.30 -11.81
CA LYS A 181 24.67 -39.16 -12.63
C LYS A 181 23.63 -38.90 -13.72
N PRO A 182 23.31 -37.63 -14.07
CA PRO A 182 22.44 -37.37 -15.20
C PRO A 182 23.15 -37.71 -16.52
N ALA A 183 22.70 -38.78 -17.17
CA ALA A 183 23.07 -39.08 -18.55
C ALA A 183 22.26 -38.20 -19.50
N ILE A 184 22.95 -37.33 -20.25
CA ILE A 184 22.36 -36.55 -21.33
C ILE A 184 22.15 -37.51 -22.51
N THR A 185 20.93 -38.02 -22.69
CA THR A 185 20.54 -38.78 -23.88
C THR A 185 19.73 -37.90 -24.83
N ASN A 186 20.41 -37.51 -25.90
CA ASN A 186 19.86 -36.76 -27.03
C ASN A 186 18.93 -37.68 -27.84
N ILE A 187 17.61 -37.50 -27.74
CA ILE A 187 16.64 -38.20 -28.58
C ILE A 187 15.83 -37.16 -29.36
N LYS A 188 16.32 -36.76 -30.54
CA LYS A 188 15.49 -36.10 -31.56
C LYS A 188 14.48 -37.11 -32.11
N LYS A 189 13.22 -37.02 -31.70
CA LYS A 189 12.09 -37.56 -32.48
C LYS A 189 11.47 -36.41 -33.29
N PRO A 190 11.23 -36.59 -34.60
CA PRO A 190 10.57 -35.55 -35.39
C PRO A 190 9.08 -35.44 -34.98
N ASP A 191 8.65 -34.21 -34.76
CA ASP A 191 7.28 -33.84 -34.38
C ASP A 191 6.28 -34.23 -35.50
N PRO A 192 5.25 -35.05 -35.21
CA PRO A 192 4.29 -35.53 -36.20
C PRO A 192 3.28 -34.48 -36.70
N TYR A 193 3.30 -33.24 -36.18
CA TYR A 193 2.39 -32.15 -36.61
C TYR A 193 3.09 -31.00 -37.35
N ARG A 194 4.27 -31.22 -37.94
CA ARG A 194 4.87 -30.22 -38.81
C ARG A 194 4.03 -30.05 -40.08
N GLU A 195 3.15 -29.06 -40.06
CA GLU A 195 2.30 -28.68 -41.18
C GLU A 195 3.12 -28.51 -42.46
N GLN A 196 2.65 -29.14 -43.54
CA GLN A 196 3.20 -28.94 -44.88
C GLN A 196 2.68 -27.60 -45.38
N LEU A 197 3.60 -26.62 -45.51
CA LEU A 197 3.31 -25.39 -46.23
C LEU A 197 3.02 -25.76 -47.69
N ILE A 198 1.79 -25.47 -48.12
CA ILE A 198 1.36 -25.48 -49.53
C ILE A 198 1.73 -24.12 -50.14
#